data_AF-A0AAE3ISB5-F1
#
_entry.id   AF-A0AAE3ISB5-F1
#
_cell.length_a   1.000
_cell.length_b   1.000
_cell.length_c   1.000
_cell.angle_alpha   90.00
_cell.angle_beta   90.00
_cell.angle_gamma   90.00
#
_symmetry.space_group_name_H-M   'P 1'
#
loop_
_entity.id
_entity.type
_entity.pdbx_description
1 polymer ?
#
loop_
_entity_poly.entity_id
_entity_poly.type
_entity_poly.pdbx_seq_one_letter_code
_entity_poly.pdbx_strand_id
1 'polypeptide(L)'
;MIIKNIDFLTNIQLSHINYLRAMILNSNDITKVKLIKKEIYDIVEHARKRYYETNELPDSTKEITSRLTIARIEGKREGILEVVRSLLNDGMSFEKVVEYTPYDEEELSHLLSEQQILESKD
;
A
#
# COMPACT_ATOMS: atom_id res chain seq x y z
N MET A 1 8.53 -13.83 1.00
CA MET A 1 7.54 -13.14 0.15
C MET A 1 8.10 -11.75 -0.20
N ILE A 2 8.83 -11.64 -1.32
CA ILE A 2 9.45 -10.38 -1.74
C ILE A 2 8.35 -9.59 -2.44
N ILE A 3 7.88 -8.55 -1.77
CA ILE A 3 6.71 -7.75 -2.15
C ILE A 3 6.92 -7.17 -3.56
N LYS A 4 5.98 -7.47 -4.47
CA LYS A 4 5.81 -6.94 -5.84
C LYS A 4 5.54 -5.42 -5.87
N ASN A 5 6.41 -4.60 -5.26
CA ASN A 5 6.30 -3.13 -5.27
C ASN A 5 7.51 -2.47 -5.98
N ILE A 6 8.15 -3.17 -6.93
CA ILE A 6 9.40 -2.73 -7.58
C ILE A 6 9.13 -1.89 -8.84
N ASP A 7 7.96 -2.02 -9.46
CA ASP A 7 7.75 -1.55 -10.84
C ASP A 7 7.78 -0.02 -11.02
N PHE A 8 7.64 0.78 -9.96
CA PHE A 8 7.70 2.24 -10.03
C PHE A 8 9.02 2.87 -9.52
N LEU A 9 9.92 2.07 -8.95
CA LEU A 9 11.22 2.54 -8.45
C LEU A 9 12.28 2.39 -9.53
N THR A 10 13.07 3.44 -9.76
CA THR A 10 14.27 3.32 -10.59
C THR A 10 15.32 2.46 -9.87
N ASN A 11 16.22 1.82 -10.63
CA ASN A 11 17.33 1.05 -10.06
C ASN A 11 18.16 1.87 -9.05
N ILE A 12 18.35 3.17 -9.32
CA ILE A 12 19.08 4.08 -8.42
C ILE A 12 18.34 4.23 -7.08
N GLN A 13 17.03 4.45 -7.12
CA GLN A 13 16.21 4.57 -5.90
C GLN A 13 16.17 3.25 -5.12
N LEU A 14 16.10 2.12 -5.82
CA LEU A 14 16.12 0.80 -5.21
C LEU A 14 17.44 0.54 -4.46
N SER A 15 18.57 0.84 -5.11
CA SER A 15 19.90 0.77 -4.49
C SER A 15 20.02 1.69 -3.28
N HIS A 16 19.46 2.91 -3.36
CA HIS A 16 19.48 3.86 -2.25
C HIS A 16 18.65 3.36 -1.05
N ILE A 17 17.44 2.84 -1.29
CA ILE A 17 16.61 2.24 -0.24
C ILE A 17 17.33 1.06 0.42
N ASN A 18 18.01 0.20 -0.34
CA ASN A 18 18.76 -0.92 0.21
C ASN A 18 19.94 -0.46 1.08
N TYR A 19 20.63 0.62 0.69
CA TYR A 19 21.66 1.25 1.51
C TYR A 19 21.08 1.79 2.82
N LEU A 20 19.98 2.54 2.78
CA LEU A 20 19.32 3.09 3.96
C LEU A 20 18.80 1.98 4.91
N ARG A 21 18.28 0.88 4.36
CA ARG A 21 17.89 -0.31 5.16
C ARG A 21 19.09 -0.94 5.87
N ALA A 22 20.24 -1.03 5.20
CA ALA A 22 21.46 -1.52 5.84
C ALA A 22 21.92 -0.58 6.97
N MET A 23 21.75 0.74 6.83
CA MET A 23 22.04 1.69 7.91
C MET A 23 21.13 1.49 9.12
N ILE A 24 19.83 1.21 8.91
CA ILE A 24 18.90 0.89 10.02
C ILE A 24 19.37 -0.36 10.78
N LEU A 25 19.74 -1.42 10.06
CA LEU A 25 20.18 -2.68 10.67
C LEU A 25 21.45 -2.53 11.51
N ASN A 26 22.31 -1.57 11.15
CA ASN A 26 23.58 -1.31 11.84
C ASN A 26 23.50 -0.16 12.87
N SER A 27 22.31 0.44 13.08
CA SER A 27 22.15 1.59 13.96
C SER A 27 21.43 1.22 15.26
N ASN A 28 22.04 1.58 16.39
CA ASN A 28 21.41 1.49 17.72
C ASN A 28 20.74 2.80 18.15
N ASP A 29 20.77 3.84 17.30
CA ASP A 29 20.21 5.15 17.59
C ASP A 29 18.78 5.24 17.03
N ILE A 30 17.80 5.21 17.94
CA ILE A 30 16.37 5.25 17.62
C ILE A 30 15.99 6.50 16.81
N THR A 31 16.61 7.64 17.10
CA THR A 31 16.31 8.90 16.41
C THR A 31 16.81 8.85 14.96
N LYS A 32 18.03 8.35 14.75
CA LYS A 32 18.57 8.13 13.40
C LYS A 32 17.75 7.11 12.62
N VAL A 33 17.34 6.02 13.24
CA VAL A 33 16.48 5.01 12.61
C VAL A 33 15.15 5.62 12.16
N LYS A 34 14.51 6.48 12.97
CA LYS A 34 13.27 7.18 12.57
C LYS A 34 13.49 8.11 11.38
N LEU A 35 14.59 8.86 11.37
CA LEU A 35 14.95 9.74 10.25
C LEU A 35 15.16 8.96 8.95
N ILE A 36 15.93 7.86 9.01
CA ILE A 36 16.20 7.01 7.84
C ILE A 36 14.91 6.34 7.33
N LYS A 37 14.02 5.90 8.23
CA LYS A 37 12.71 5.37 7.84
C LYS A 37 11.85 6.40 7.12
N LYS A 38 11.86 7.65 7.58
CA LYS A 38 11.16 8.76 6.92
C LYS A 38 11.75 9.01 5.52
N GLU A 39 13.07 8.98 5.38
CA GLU A 39 13.71 9.16 4.08
C GLU A 39 13.34 8.05 3.07
N ILE A 40 13.34 6.79 3.51
CA ILE A 40 12.85 5.67 2.68
C ILE A 40 11.40 5.91 2.26
N TYR A 41 10.56 6.36 3.19
CA TYR A 41 9.16 6.69 2.92
C TYR A 41 9.03 7.78 1.84
N ASP A 42 9.77 8.88 1.98
CA ASP A 42 9.73 10.01 1.05
C ASP A 42 10.19 9.59 -0.37
N ILE A 43 11.22 8.73 -0.48
CA ILE A 43 11.69 8.19 -1.76
C ILE A 43 10.59 7.37 -2.45
N VAL A 44 9.91 6.50 -1.69
CA VAL A 44 8.84 5.65 -2.19
C VAL A 44 7.64 6.50 -2.62
N GLU A 45 7.21 7.46 -1.80
CA GLU A 45 6.09 8.34 -2.11
C GLU A 45 6.34 9.20 -3.35
N HIS A 46 7.54 9.76 -3.51
CA HIS A 46 7.89 10.51 -4.72
C HIS A 46 7.89 9.63 -5.97
N ALA A 47 8.43 8.41 -5.89
CA ALA A 47 8.43 7.49 -7.01
C ALA A 47 7.00 7.06 -7.39
N ARG A 48 6.17 6.82 -6.37
CA ARG A 48 4.74 6.50 -6.51
C ARG A 48 3.98 7.64 -7.18
N LYS A 49 4.11 8.86 -6.65
CA LYS A 49 3.49 10.06 -7.21
C LYS A 49 3.86 10.25 -8.68
N ARG A 50 5.15 10.18 -8.99
CA ARG A 50 5.64 10.29 -10.37
C ARG A 50 5.01 9.23 -11.27
N TYR A 51 5.00 7.95 -10.87
CA TYR A 51 4.41 6.87 -11.66
C TYR A 51 2.94 7.11 -12.02
N TYR A 52 2.14 7.58 -11.06
CA TYR A 52 0.71 7.87 -11.28
C TYR A 52 0.43 9.24 -11.92
N GLU A 53 1.38 10.16 -11.90
CA GLU A 53 1.31 11.41 -12.66
C GLU A 53 1.67 11.19 -14.13
N THR A 54 2.67 10.35 -14.43
CA THR A 54 3.04 10.01 -15.82
C THR A 54 2.12 9.00 -16.50
N ASN A 55 1.46 8.14 -15.72
CA ASN A 55 0.41 7.25 -16.24
C ASN A 55 -0.93 7.88 -15.90
N GLU A 56 -1.57 8.55 -16.88
CA GLU A 56 -2.91 9.15 -16.74
C GLU A 56 -3.95 8.08 -16.39
N LEU A 57 -4.01 7.71 -15.10
CA LEU A 57 -5.13 6.98 -14.57
C LEU A 57 -6.33 7.93 -14.51
N PRO A 58 -7.55 7.45 -14.82
CA PRO A 58 -8.77 8.20 -14.55
C PRO A 58 -8.77 8.72 -13.10
N ASP A 59 -9.22 9.96 -12.86
CA ASP A 59 -9.12 10.59 -11.54
C ASP A 59 -9.74 9.75 -10.41
N SER A 60 -10.81 8.99 -10.72
CA SER A 60 -11.39 8.02 -9.79
C SER A 60 -10.40 6.95 -9.35
N THR A 61 -9.59 6.41 -10.27
CA THR A 61 -8.59 5.38 -9.96
C THR A 61 -7.41 5.94 -9.16
N LYS A 62 -7.05 7.21 -9.35
CA LYS A 62 -5.99 7.88 -8.57
C LYS A 62 -6.39 8.02 -7.10
N GLU A 63 -7.63 8.42 -6.84
CA GLU A 63 -8.15 8.57 -5.47
C GLU A 63 -8.20 7.22 -4.74
N ILE A 64 -8.72 6.19 -5.41
CA ILE A 64 -8.81 4.82 -4.90
C ILE A 64 -7.43 4.29 -4.51
N THR A 65 -6.47 4.41 -5.42
CA THR A 65 -5.11 3.91 -5.23
C THR A 65 -4.39 4.68 -4.12
N SER A 66 -4.63 6.00 -4.02
CA SER A 66 -4.08 6.82 -2.95
C SER A 66 -4.59 6.38 -1.57
N ARG A 67 -5.91 6.19 -1.42
CA ARG A 67 -6.54 5.73 -0.16
C ARG A 67 -6.05 4.34 0.25
N LEU A 68 -6.00 3.39 -0.67
CA LEU A 68 -5.46 2.05 -0.42
C LEU A 68 -3.98 2.08 -0.02
N THR A 69 -3.19 2.94 -0.66
CA THR A 69 -1.77 3.01 -0.34
C THR A 69 -1.52 3.65 1.04
N ILE A 70 -2.26 4.71 1.40
CA ILE A 70 -2.18 5.31 2.74
C ILE A 70 -2.53 4.26 3.81
N ALA A 71 -3.64 3.53 3.64
CA ALA A 71 -4.02 2.48 4.57
C ALA A 71 -2.94 1.38 4.69
N ARG A 72 -2.30 1.03 3.58
CA ARG A 72 -1.20 0.05 3.54
C ARG A 72 0.07 0.54 4.25
N ILE A 73 0.47 1.80 4.04
CA ILE A 73 1.62 2.43 4.71
C ILE A 73 1.42 2.44 6.22
N GLU A 74 0.22 2.79 6.65
CA GLU A 74 -0.15 2.86 8.07
C GLU A 74 -0.37 1.47 8.68
N GLY A 75 -0.30 0.40 7.89
CA GLY A 75 -0.52 -0.98 8.33
C GLY A 75 -1.97 -1.23 8.78
N LYS A 76 -2.91 -0.41 8.33
CA LYS A 76 -4.33 -0.47 8.73
C LYS A 76 -5.07 -1.42 7.81
N ARG A 77 -5.12 -2.69 8.20
CA ARG A 77 -5.95 -3.73 7.54
C ARG A 77 -7.40 -3.25 7.36
N GLU A 78 -7.96 -2.65 8.40
CA GLU A 78 -9.33 -2.15 8.43
C GLU A 78 -9.56 -1.04 7.41
N GLY A 79 -8.58 -0.14 7.23
CA GLY A 79 -8.66 0.94 6.24
C GLY A 79 -8.60 0.42 4.81
N ILE A 80 -7.87 -0.67 4.55
CA ILE A 80 -7.87 -1.33 3.24
C ILE A 80 -9.25 -1.93 2.97
N LEU A 81 -9.82 -2.65 3.94
CA LEU A 81 -11.12 -3.30 3.80
C LEU A 81 -12.27 -2.29 3.64
N GLU A 82 -12.20 -1.13 4.32
CA GLU A 82 -13.17 -0.05 4.15
C GLU A 82 -13.17 0.49 2.72
N VAL A 83 -11.99 0.71 2.13
CA VAL A 83 -11.88 1.16 0.74
C VAL A 83 -12.37 0.07 -0.22
N VAL A 84 -12.00 -1.20 0.00
CA VAL A 84 -12.50 -2.35 -0.78
C VAL A 84 -14.04 -2.38 -0.79
N ARG A 85 -14.69 -2.23 0.35
CA ARG A 85 -16.16 -2.20 0.44
C ARG A 85 -16.77 -1.03 -0.31
N SER A 86 -16.18 0.16 -0.21
CA SER A 86 -16.62 1.32 -0.99
C SER A 86 -16.59 1.01 -2.49
N LEU A 87 -15.51 0.40 -2.98
CA LEU A 87 -15.38 0.03 -4.40
C LEU A 87 -16.42 -0.98 -4.87
N LEU A 88 -16.67 -2.00 -4.06
CA LEU A 88 -17.68 -3.02 -4.36
C LEU A 88 -19.09 -2.40 -4.36
N ASN A 89 -19.38 -1.50 -3.42
CA ASN A 89 -20.65 -0.78 -3.35
C ASN A 89 -20.84 0.19 -4.53
N ASP A 90 -19.75 0.76 -5.03
CA ASP A 90 -19.73 1.61 -6.23
C ASP A 90 -19.84 0.80 -7.55
N GLY A 91 -20.00 -0.53 -7.45
CA GLY A 91 -20.26 -1.42 -8.59
C GLY A 91 -18.99 -1.96 -9.27
N MET A 92 -17.81 -1.78 -8.66
CA MET A 92 -16.59 -2.41 -9.17
C MET A 92 -16.64 -3.93 -8.94
N SER A 93 -16.21 -4.72 -9.95
CA SER A 93 -16.15 -6.17 -9.80
C SER A 93 -15.11 -6.58 -8.76
N PHE A 94 -15.36 -7.69 -8.07
CA PHE A 94 -14.46 -8.22 -7.05
C PHE A 94 -13.06 -8.50 -7.61
N GLU A 95 -12.99 -9.16 -8.77
CA GLU A 95 -11.74 -9.42 -9.52
C GLU A 95 -10.91 -8.14 -9.71
N LYS A 96 -11.58 -7.04 -10.07
CA LYS A 96 -10.93 -5.76 -10.31
C LYS A 96 -10.48 -5.09 -9.01
N VAL A 97 -11.22 -5.26 -7.92
CA VAL A 97 -10.83 -4.72 -6.60
C VAL A 97 -9.58 -5.45 -6.07
N VAL A 98 -9.49 -6.76 -6.26
CA VAL A 98 -8.32 -7.57 -5.86
C VAL A 98 -7.03 -7.00 -6.45
N GLU A 99 -7.04 -6.55 -7.70
CA GLU A 99 -5.88 -5.94 -8.38
C GLU A 99 -5.31 -4.71 -7.65
N TYR A 100 -6.11 -4.01 -6.86
CA TYR A 100 -5.69 -2.82 -6.10
C TYR A 100 -5.25 -3.13 -4.67
N THR A 101 -5.47 -4.35 -4.18
CA THR A 101 -5.19 -4.75 -2.80
C THR A 101 -3.92 -5.58 -2.68
N PRO A 102 -3.29 -5.66 -1.49
CA PRO A 102 -2.16 -6.56 -1.26
C PRO A 102 -2.58 -8.04 -1.07
N TYR A 103 -3.88 -8.32 -1.06
CA TYR A 103 -4.46 -9.63 -0.76
C TYR A 103 -4.77 -10.36 -2.06
N ASP A 104 -4.64 -11.69 -2.06
CA ASP A 104 -5.19 -12.49 -3.15
C ASP A 104 -6.72 -12.65 -2.99
N GLU A 105 -7.35 -13.24 -3.99
CA GLU A 105 -8.81 -13.37 -4.06
C GLU A 105 -9.39 -14.18 -2.89
N GLU A 106 -8.70 -15.25 -2.48
CA GLU A 106 -9.11 -16.12 -1.39
C GLU A 106 -8.93 -15.43 -0.03
N GLU A 107 -7.78 -14.77 0.17
CA GLU A 107 -7.49 -13.98 1.37
C GLU A 107 -8.46 -12.81 1.51
N LEU A 108 -8.73 -12.06 0.44
CA LEU A 108 -9.66 -10.92 0.49
C LEU A 108 -11.09 -11.37 0.79
N SER A 109 -11.53 -12.48 0.21
CA SER A 109 -12.85 -13.07 0.47
C SER A 109 -12.99 -13.48 1.94
N HIS A 110 -11.98 -14.15 2.48
CA HIS A 110 -11.95 -14.55 3.88
C HIS A 110 -12.02 -13.32 4.81
N LEU A 111 -11.18 -12.30 4.57
CA LEU A 111 -11.13 -11.07 5.36
C LEU A 111 -12.45 -10.29 5.35
N LEU A 112 -13.13 -10.22 4.20
CA LEU A 112 -14.43 -9.56 4.09
C LEU A 112 -15.52 -10.35 4.84
N SER A 113 -15.49 -11.68 4.79
CA SER A 113 -16.43 -12.53 5.53
C SER A 113 -16.24 -12.46 7.04
N GLU A 114 -15.00 -12.45 7.53
CA GLU A 114 -14.67 -12.26 8.96
C GLU A 114 -15.26 -10.94 9.49
N GLN A 115 -15.17 -9.89 8.69
CA GLN A 115 -15.63 -8.55 9.07
C GLN A 115 -17.17 -8.45 9.06
N GLN A 116 -17.87 -9.13 8.15
CA GLN A 116 -19.33 -9.25 8.20
C GLN A 116 -19.84 -10.03 9.42
N ILE A 117 -19.09 -11.06 9.87
CA ILE A 117 -19.42 -11.82 11.09
C ILE A 117 -19.24 -10.96 12.36
N LEU A 118 -18.28 -10.03 12.34
CA LEU A 118 -18.07 -9.07 13.43
C LEU A 118 -19.17 -8.01 13.49
N GLU A 119 -19.62 -7.49 12.35
CA GLU A 119 -20.68 -6.46 12.25
C GLU A 119 -22.10 -6.99 12.50
N SER A 120 -22.31 -8.31 12.41
CA SER A 120 -23.60 -8.96 12.70
C SER A 120 -23.75 -9.39 14.17
N LYS A 121 -22.75 -9.10 15.01
CA LYS A 121 -22.76 -9.38 16.45
C LYS A 121 -22.96 -8.13 17.32
N ASP A 122 -23.00 -6.95 16.71
CA ASP A 122 -23.44 -5.68 17.31
C ASP A 122 -24.92 -5.42 16.95
#